data_AF-A0A2T2WWZ6-F1
#
_entry.id   AF-A0A2T2WWZ6-F1
#
_cell.length_a   1.000
_cell.length_b   1.000
_cell.length_c   1.000
_cell.angle_alpha   90.00
_cell.angle_beta   90.00
_cell.angle_gamma   90.00
#
_symmetry.space_group_name_H-M   'P 1'
#
loop_
_entity.id
_entity.type
_entity.pdbx_description
1 polymer ?
#
loop_
_entity_poly.entity_id
_entity_poly.type
_entity_poly.pdbx_seq_one_letter_code
_entity_poly.pdbx_strand_id
1 'polypeptide(L)'
;MEYSEFLAQAPGLLYAGYTPATVARALHKDFGLDVLETARVMQTKFLLTTEEILWALYSDGGLCLYGAQVAYILHSAQGLNLPLNEVAKALYHTDLQDLDISVEEVARYLSDSDWLNLPANRVAWILYNADGLGLSSLRVLEALDSWLGLNLSANDALEVLAHMEEAT
;
A
#
# COMPACT_ATOMS: atom_id res chain seq x y z
N MET A 1 10.98 -25.21 -14.66
CA MET A 1 12.03 -24.55 -13.86
C MET A 1 11.64 -24.76 -12.43
N GLU A 2 12.53 -25.30 -11.61
CA GLU A 2 12.27 -25.49 -10.19
C GLU A 2 12.34 -24.15 -9.45
N TYR A 3 11.66 -24.03 -8.30
CA TYR A 3 11.65 -22.80 -7.50
C TYR A 3 13.06 -22.35 -7.11
N SER A 4 13.93 -23.29 -6.73
CA SER A 4 15.33 -22.99 -6.37
C SER A 4 16.14 -22.48 -7.56
N GLU A 5 15.88 -22.97 -8.77
CA GLU A 5 16.53 -22.50 -10.00
C GLU A 5 16.05 -21.11 -10.40
N PHE A 6 14.78 -20.81 -10.17
CA PHE A 6 14.20 -19.48 -10.36
C PHE A 6 14.84 -18.46 -9.41
N LEU A 7 14.93 -18.79 -8.12
CA LEU A 7 15.58 -17.92 -7.13
C LEU A 7 17.08 -17.75 -7.37
N ALA A 8 17.78 -18.78 -7.87
CA ALA A 8 19.21 -18.68 -8.18
C ALA A 8 19.51 -17.67 -9.30
N GLN A 9 18.51 -17.33 -10.11
CA GLN A 9 18.61 -16.33 -11.16
C GLN A 9 18.22 -14.92 -10.69
N ALA A 10 17.81 -14.72 -9.43
CA ALA A 10 17.51 -13.41 -8.89
C ALA A 10 18.80 -12.63 -8.52
N PRO A 11 18.90 -11.31 -8.79
CA PRO A 11 17.97 -10.43 -9.51
C PRO A 11 18.14 -10.46 -11.04
N GLY A 12 19.05 -11.30 -11.56
CA GLY A 12 19.37 -11.51 -12.97
C GLY A 12 18.17 -11.61 -13.93
N LEU A 13 17.04 -12.16 -13.47
CA LEU A 13 15.80 -12.27 -14.25
C LEU A 13 15.23 -10.91 -14.71
N LEU A 14 15.41 -9.84 -13.93
CA LEU A 14 14.96 -8.50 -14.31
C LEU A 14 15.73 -8.00 -15.55
N TYR A 15 17.02 -8.33 -15.65
CA TYR A 15 17.84 -8.03 -16.83
C TYR A 15 17.51 -8.92 -18.03
N ALA A 16 16.85 -10.07 -17.80
CA ALA A 16 16.36 -10.96 -18.84
C ALA A 16 14.95 -10.59 -19.35
N GLY A 17 14.41 -9.43 -18.92
CA GLY A 17 13.13 -8.91 -19.37
C GLY A 17 11.92 -9.33 -18.51
N TYR A 18 12.14 -9.94 -17.34
CA TYR A 18 11.05 -10.08 -16.36
C TYR A 18 10.74 -8.72 -15.74
N THR A 19 9.45 -8.43 -15.56
CA THR A 19 8.98 -7.25 -14.84
C THR A 19 8.64 -7.64 -13.41
N PRO A 20 8.56 -6.68 -12.46
CA PRO A 20 8.07 -6.95 -11.11
C PRO A 20 6.74 -7.72 -11.08
N ALA A 21 5.81 -7.37 -11.97
CA ALA A 21 4.53 -8.07 -12.13
C ALA A 21 4.68 -9.54 -12.56
N THR A 22 5.54 -9.84 -13.52
CA THR A 22 5.75 -11.24 -13.95
C THR A 22 6.45 -12.06 -12.88
N VAL A 23 7.35 -11.45 -12.10
CA VAL A 23 7.97 -12.08 -10.92
C VAL A 23 6.91 -12.40 -9.87
N ALA A 24 6.06 -11.44 -9.51
CA ALA A 24 4.98 -11.65 -8.52
C ALA A 24 4.06 -12.79 -8.93
N ARG A 25 3.65 -12.82 -10.21
CA ARG A 25 2.83 -13.90 -10.76
C ARG A 25 3.51 -15.25 -10.70
N ALA A 26 4.78 -15.35 -11.10
CA ALA A 26 5.50 -16.62 -11.06
C ALA A 26 5.60 -17.15 -9.62
N LEU A 27 5.99 -16.30 -8.67
CA LEU A 27 6.07 -16.65 -7.24
C LEU A 27 4.72 -17.16 -6.71
N HIS A 28 3.64 -16.42 -6.96
CA HIS A 28 2.34 -16.73 -6.39
C HIS A 28 1.59 -17.86 -7.13
N LYS A 29 1.54 -17.82 -8.47
CA LYS A 29 0.74 -18.74 -9.28
C LYS A 29 1.49 -20.01 -9.68
N ASP A 30 2.77 -19.91 -10.02
CA ASP A 30 3.54 -21.05 -10.51
C ASP A 30 4.22 -21.81 -9.37
N PHE A 31 4.71 -21.09 -8.35
CA PHE A 31 5.37 -21.69 -7.18
C PHE A 31 4.48 -21.78 -5.92
N GLY A 32 3.28 -21.20 -5.96
CA GLY A 32 2.27 -21.38 -4.92
C GLY A 32 2.54 -20.65 -3.60
N LEU A 33 3.41 -19.62 -3.60
CA LEU A 33 3.63 -18.80 -2.42
C LEU A 33 2.36 -18.03 -2.06
N ASP A 34 2.11 -17.82 -0.77
CA ASP A 34 1.10 -16.86 -0.35
C ASP A 34 1.52 -15.41 -0.71
N VAL A 35 0.57 -14.47 -0.66
CA VAL A 35 0.81 -13.10 -1.13
C VAL A 35 1.78 -12.30 -0.24
N LEU A 36 1.83 -12.58 1.07
CA LEU A 36 2.76 -11.95 2.00
C LEU A 36 4.17 -12.47 1.76
N GLU A 37 4.30 -13.80 1.64
CA GLU A 37 5.57 -14.42 1.30
C GLU A 37 6.07 -14.00 -0.09
N THR A 38 5.17 -13.87 -1.06
CA THR A 38 5.49 -13.36 -2.40
C THR A 38 6.14 -11.98 -2.32
N ALA A 39 5.51 -11.02 -1.62
CA ALA A 39 6.05 -9.67 -1.45
C ALA A 39 7.42 -9.68 -0.75
N ARG A 40 7.58 -10.50 0.29
CA ARG A 40 8.84 -10.65 1.02
C ARG A 40 9.96 -11.22 0.15
N VAL A 41 9.66 -12.22 -0.69
CA VAL A 41 10.66 -12.81 -1.61
C VAL A 41 11.05 -11.80 -2.69
N MET A 42 10.09 -11.03 -3.21
CA MET A 42 10.36 -9.94 -4.13
C MET A 42 11.34 -8.91 -3.54
N GLN A 43 11.12 -8.49 -2.30
CA GLN A 43 12.02 -7.55 -1.62
C GLN A 43 13.41 -8.15 -1.34
N THR A 44 13.45 -9.38 -0.80
CA THR A 44 14.71 -9.93 -0.24
C THR A 44 15.56 -10.71 -1.23
N LYS A 45 14.97 -11.24 -2.31
CA LYS A 45 15.68 -12.03 -3.33
C LYS A 45 15.81 -11.29 -4.64
N PHE A 46 14.76 -10.58 -5.06
CA PHE A 46 14.77 -9.80 -6.29
C PHE A 46 15.20 -8.34 -6.08
N LEU A 47 15.36 -7.92 -4.82
CA LEU A 47 15.80 -6.57 -4.44
C LEU A 47 14.91 -5.46 -5.02
N LEU A 48 13.62 -5.77 -5.19
CA LEU A 48 12.64 -4.83 -5.70
C LEU A 48 12.31 -3.76 -4.66
N THR A 49 12.08 -2.54 -5.12
CA THR A 49 11.66 -1.42 -4.28
C THR A 49 10.21 -1.60 -3.82
N THR A 50 9.81 -0.85 -2.79
CA THR A 50 8.41 -0.84 -2.33
C THR A 50 7.45 -0.46 -3.46
N GLU A 51 7.82 0.51 -4.29
CA GLU A 51 7.01 0.96 -5.44
C GLU A 51 6.84 -0.14 -6.49
N GLU A 52 7.93 -0.85 -6.84
CA GLU A 52 7.88 -1.96 -7.78
C GLU A 52 7.02 -3.12 -7.26
N ILE A 53 7.11 -3.40 -5.96
CA ILE A 53 6.29 -4.43 -5.30
C ILE A 53 4.83 -3.99 -5.29
N LEU A 54 4.54 -2.76 -4.89
CA LEU A 54 3.18 -2.21 -4.86
C LEU A 54 2.52 -2.29 -6.24
N TRP A 55 3.22 -1.84 -7.28
CA TRP A 55 2.72 -1.93 -8.66
C TRP A 55 2.48 -3.39 -9.09
N ALA A 56 3.38 -4.31 -8.75
CA ALA A 56 3.20 -5.72 -9.06
C ALA A 56 2.05 -6.39 -8.30
N LEU A 57 1.74 -5.94 -7.08
CA LEU A 57 0.62 -6.44 -6.31
C LEU A 57 -0.72 -5.88 -6.84
N TYR A 58 -0.75 -4.60 -7.21
CA TYR A 58 -1.97 -3.89 -7.57
C TYR A 58 -2.36 -4.03 -9.05
N SER A 59 -1.38 -4.00 -9.96
CA SER A 59 -1.66 -3.94 -11.41
C SER A 59 -2.29 -5.23 -11.97
N ASP A 60 -3.05 -5.08 -13.05
CA ASP A 60 -3.66 -6.18 -13.81
C ASP A 60 -2.64 -7.16 -14.39
N GLY A 61 -1.42 -6.68 -14.69
CA GLY A 61 -0.33 -7.52 -15.18
C GLY A 61 0.29 -8.39 -14.09
N GLY A 62 0.09 -8.02 -12.82
CA GLY A 62 0.64 -8.67 -11.64
C GLY A 62 -0.39 -9.53 -10.92
N LEU A 63 -0.64 -9.22 -9.64
CA LEU A 63 -1.60 -9.96 -8.82
C LEU A 63 -3.01 -9.37 -8.78
N CYS A 64 -3.21 -8.13 -9.28
CA CYS A 64 -4.53 -7.47 -9.34
C CYS A 64 -5.25 -7.47 -7.98
N LEU A 65 -4.53 -7.13 -6.90
CA LEU A 65 -5.08 -7.10 -5.55
C LEU A 65 -5.82 -5.79 -5.27
N TYR A 66 -6.82 -5.86 -4.40
CA TYR A 66 -7.52 -4.68 -3.91
C TYR A 66 -6.60 -3.80 -3.06
N GLY A 67 -6.74 -2.47 -3.12
CA GLY A 67 -5.84 -1.52 -2.47
C GLY A 67 -5.67 -1.74 -0.95
N ALA A 68 -6.74 -2.09 -0.23
CA ALA A 68 -6.65 -2.40 1.20
C ALA A 68 -5.82 -3.68 1.49
N GLN A 69 -5.89 -4.67 0.59
CA GLN A 69 -5.05 -5.87 0.67
C GLN A 69 -3.57 -5.51 0.49
N VAL A 70 -3.27 -4.65 -0.49
CA VAL A 70 -1.92 -4.16 -0.73
C VAL A 70 -1.42 -3.39 0.49
N ALA A 71 -2.21 -2.46 1.04
CA ALA A 71 -1.87 -1.72 2.25
C ALA A 71 -1.53 -2.66 3.43
N TYR A 72 -2.34 -3.71 3.62
CA TYR A 72 -2.07 -4.74 4.63
C TYR A 72 -0.78 -5.50 4.37
N ILE A 73 -0.50 -5.92 3.13
CA ILE A 73 0.73 -6.64 2.77
C ILE A 73 1.97 -5.78 3.03
N LEU A 74 1.91 -4.49 2.69
CA LEU A 74 2.99 -3.54 2.93
C LEU A 74 3.23 -3.34 4.44
N HIS A 75 2.18 -3.23 5.24
CA HIS A 75 2.29 -2.99 6.67
C HIS A 75 2.64 -4.24 7.50
N SER A 76 2.08 -5.40 7.14
CA SER A 76 2.11 -6.60 7.98
C SER A 76 3.53 -7.07 8.28
N ALA A 77 3.76 -7.50 9.53
CA ALA A 77 5.03 -8.06 9.97
C ALA A 77 5.45 -9.32 9.19
N GLN A 78 4.49 -10.01 8.57
CA GLN A 78 4.73 -11.17 7.71
C GLN A 78 4.96 -10.78 6.24
N GLY A 79 4.57 -9.57 5.85
CA GLY A 79 4.79 -8.99 4.52
C GLY A 79 6.05 -8.13 4.50
N LEU A 80 5.92 -6.83 4.22
CA LEU A 80 7.06 -5.91 4.14
C LEU A 80 7.37 -5.17 5.46
N ASN A 81 6.49 -5.26 6.46
CA ASN A 81 6.67 -4.65 7.77
C ASN A 81 6.96 -3.13 7.73
N LEU A 82 6.34 -2.41 6.79
CA LEU A 82 6.51 -0.96 6.67
C LEU A 82 5.67 -0.23 7.73
N PRO A 83 6.17 0.90 8.26
CA PRO A 83 5.36 1.74 9.12
C PRO A 83 4.24 2.40 8.30
N LEU A 84 3.07 2.64 8.93
CA LEU A 84 1.85 3.08 8.24
C LEU A 84 2.00 4.38 7.44
N ASN A 85 2.87 5.28 7.87
CA ASN A 85 3.16 6.52 7.16
C ASN A 85 3.86 6.26 5.82
N GLU A 86 4.77 5.29 5.75
CA GLU A 86 5.42 4.87 4.51
C GLU A 86 4.47 4.07 3.62
N VAL A 87 3.53 3.32 4.20
CA VAL A 87 2.44 2.67 3.44
C VAL A 87 1.56 3.71 2.75
N ALA A 88 1.15 4.76 3.47
CA ALA A 88 0.34 5.83 2.90
C ALA A 88 1.07 6.55 1.76
N LYS A 89 2.36 6.88 1.95
CA LYS A 89 3.20 7.49 0.90
C LYS A 89 3.31 6.60 -0.33
N ALA A 90 3.56 5.31 -0.13
CA ALA A 90 3.68 4.36 -1.23
C ALA A 90 2.37 4.26 -2.03
N LEU A 91 1.21 4.21 -1.36
CA LEU A 91 -0.09 4.17 -2.02
C LEU A 91 -0.40 5.48 -2.76
N TYR A 92 -0.11 6.64 -2.17
CA TYR A 92 -0.37 7.93 -2.79
C TYR A 92 0.66 8.34 -3.86
N HIS A 93 1.71 7.55 -4.09
CA HIS A 93 2.87 7.98 -4.87
C HIS A 93 2.49 8.26 -6.33
N THR A 94 2.48 9.54 -6.70
CA THR A 94 1.97 10.06 -8.00
C THR A 94 2.86 9.72 -9.20
N ASP A 95 4.07 9.22 -8.98
CA ASP A 95 5.04 8.96 -10.06
C ASP A 95 4.93 7.55 -10.66
N LEU A 96 4.09 6.68 -10.09
CA LEU A 96 3.77 5.40 -10.68
C LEU A 96 2.85 5.62 -11.88
N GLN A 97 3.43 5.71 -13.08
CA GLN A 97 2.68 5.75 -14.33
C GLN A 97 1.68 4.57 -14.31
N ASP A 98 0.39 4.89 -14.45
CA ASP A 98 -0.75 3.97 -14.46
C ASP A 98 -1.32 3.56 -13.09
N LEU A 99 -0.83 4.12 -11.97
CA LEU A 99 -1.45 3.94 -10.65
C LEU A 99 -1.85 5.28 -10.03
N ASP A 100 -3.09 5.70 -10.29
CA ASP A 100 -3.68 6.92 -9.72
C ASP A 100 -4.59 6.55 -8.54
N ILE A 101 -3.99 6.39 -7.35
CA ILE A 101 -4.73 6.20 -6.10
C ILE A 101 -4.92 7.56 -5.43
N SER A 102 -6.18 7.98 -5.30
CA SER A 102 -6.48 9.27 -4.68
C SER A 102 -6.28 9.24 -3.15
N VAL A 103 -6.15 10.43 -2.53
CA VAL A 103 -6.06 10.54 -1.05
C VAL A 103 -7.27 9.89 -0.36
N GLU A 104 -8.46 10.08 -0.93
CA GLU A 104 -9.72 9.47 -0.48
C GLU A 104 -9.58 7.94 -0.45
N GLU A 105 -9.06 7.36 -1.54
CA GLU A 105 -8.87 5.92 -1.62
C GLU A 105 -7.82 5.41 -0.64
N VAL A 106 -6.71 6.15 -0.43
CA VAL A 106 -5.74 5.83 0.62
C VAL A 106 -6.44 5.80 1.99
N ALA A 107 -7.26 6.80 2.29
CA ALA A 107 -8.00 6.84 3.56
C ALA A 107 -8.89 5.61 3.73
N ARG A 108 -9.65 5.27 2.68
CA ARG A 108 -10.51 4.08 2.64
C ARG A 108 -9.72 2.79 2.83
N TYR A 109 -8.61 2.61 2.12
CA TYR A 109 -7.78 1.40 2.22
C TYR A 109 -7.16 1.21 3.60
N LEU A 110 -6.78 2.30 4.27
CA LEU A 110 -6.25 2.25 5.63
C LEU A 110 -7.34 1.94 6.68
N SER A 111 -8.58 2.37 6.44
CA SER A 111 -9.70 2.16 7.37
C SER A 111 -10.49 0.87 7.12
N ASP A 112 -10.22 0.17 6.02
CA ASP A 112 -10.97 -1.01 5.61
C ASP A 112 -11.02 -2.07 6.73
N SER A 113 -12.25 -2.48 7.10
CA SER A 113 -12.51 -3.32 8.26
C SER A 113 -11.98 -4.75 8.13
N ASP A 114 -11.79 -5.23 6.91
CA ASP A 114 -11.30 -6.60 6.65
C ASP A 114 -9.77 -6.67 6.67
N TRP A 115 -9.08 -5.52 6.63
CA TRP A 115 -7.63 -5.42 6.48
C TRP A 115 -6.98 -4.67 7.63
N LEU A 116 -6.72 -3.37 7.48
CA LEU A 116 -5.98 -2.58 8.47
C LEU A 116 -6.89 -2.04 9.59
N ASN A 117 -8.18 -1.84 9.31
CA ASN A 117 -9.21 -1.41 10.26
C ASN A 117 -8.77 -0.24 11.16
N LEU A 118 -8.09 0.76 10.57
CA LEU A 118 -7.65 1.91 11.35
C LEU A 118 -8.85 2.83 11.63
N PRO A 119 -8.96 3.36 12.85
CA PRO A 119 -9.98 4.35 13.17
C PRO A 119 -9.71 5.67 12.44
N ALA A 120 -10.77 6.41 12.14
CA ALA A 120 -10.72 7.62 11.32
C ALA A 120 -9.71 8.67 11.84
N ASN A 121 -9.61 8.86 13.16
CA ASN A 121 -8.63 9.76 13.76
C ASN A 121 -7.17 9.36 13.48
N ARG A 122 -6.88 8.05 13.45
CA ARG A 122 -5.54 7.54 13.12
C ARG A 122 -5.23 7.72 11.65
N VAL A 123 -6.20 7.47 10.77
CA VAL A 123 -6.08 7.72 9.33
C VAL A 123 -5.81 9.21 9.09
N ALA A 124 -6.61 10.09 9.68
CA ALA A 124 -6.45 11.54 9.56
C ALA A 124 -5.07 12.02 9.99
N TRP A 125 -4.56 11.50 11.12
CA TRP A 125 -3.20 11.82 11.58
C TRP A 125 -2.13 11.39 10.57
N ILE A 126 -2.26 10.22 9.93
CA ILE A 126 -1.32 9.77 8.89
C ILE A 126 -1.35 10.69 7.67
N LEU A 127 -2.54 11.12 7.24
CA LEU A 127 -2.69 12.01 6.09
C LEU A 127 -2.16 13.43 6.38
N TYR A 128 -2.36 13.92 7.61
CA TYR A 128 -1.95 15.26 8.03
C TYR A 128 -0.45 15.38 8.35
N ASN A 129 0.10 14.40 9.08
CA ASN A 129 1.45 14.51 9.62
C ASN A 129 2.50 14.60 8.50
N ALA A 130 3.53 15.43 8.70
CA ALA A 130 4.64 15.63 7.76
C ALA A 130 5.42 14.33 7.48
N ASP A 131 5.51 13.42 8.44
CA ASP A 131 6.13 12.11 8.26
C ASP A 131 5.23 11.13 7.48
N GLY A 132 3.93 11.46 7.32
CA GLY A 132 2.96 10.77 6.48
C GLY A 132 2.79 11.46 5.12
N LEU A 133 1.58 11.94 4.80
CA LEU A 133 1.35 12.65 3.53
C LEU A 133 1.54 14.19 3.63
N GLY A 134 1.59 14.75 4.83
CA GLY A 134 1.82 16.18 5.03
C GLY A 134 0.73 17.09 4.45
N LEU A 135 -0.52 16.61 4.37
CA LEU A 135 -1.63 17.36 3.78
C LEU A 135 -2.15 18.44 4.72
N SER A 136 -2.78 19.48 4.16
CA SER A 136 -3.48 20.48 4.97
C SER A 136 -4.69 19.87 5.68
N SER A 137 -5.07 20.42 6.84
CA SER A 137 -6.26 19.98 7.58
C SER A 137 -7.52 19.99 6.71
N LEU A 138 -7.69 21.01 5.87
CA LEU A 138 -8.80 21.08 4.91
C LEU A 138 -8.78 19.90 3.91
N ARG A 139 -7.62 19.57 3.34
CA ARG A 139 -7.53 18.47 2.37
C ARG A 139 -7.75 17.11 3.03
N VAL A 140 -7.31 16.93 4.27
CA VAL A 140 -7.61 15.72 5.06
C VAL A 140 -9.12 15.59 5.28
N LEU A 141 -9.79 16.66 5.72
CA LEU A 141 -11.24 16.64 5.90
C LEU A 141 -12.01 16.30 4.61
N GLU A 142 -11.67 16.96 3.50
CA GLU A 142 -12.27 16.65 2.19
C GLU A 142 -12.11 15.17 1.83
N ALA A 143 -10.93 14.60 2.09
CA ALA A 143 -10.67 13.21 1.79
C ALA A 143 -11.51 12.26 2.67
N LEU A 144 -11.72 12.59 3.94
CA LEU A 144 -12.47 11.75 4.88
C LEU A 144 -14.00 11.89 4.73
N ASP A 145 -14.50 13.08 4.40
CA ASP A 145 -15.92 13.36 4.13
C ASP A 145 -16.38 12.79 2.78
N SER A 146 -15.46 12.63 1.82
CA SER A 146 -15.77 12.06 0.51
C SER A 146 -16.35 10.64 0.60
N TRP A 147 -17.31 10.35 -0.28
CA TRP A 147 -17.89 9.01 -0.48
C TRP A 147 -16.86 7.99 -1.01
N LEU A 148 -15.76 8.46 -1.60
CA LEU A 148 -14.61 7.63 -1.98
C LEU A 148 -13.66 7.34 -0.80
N GLY A 149 -13.77 8.14 0.26
CA GLY A 149 -12.98 8.03 1.48
C GLY A 149 -13.77 7.31 2.57
N LEU A 150 -13.98 7.98 3.71
CA LEU A 150 -14.66 7.39 4.86
C LEU A 150 -16.13 7.80 4.98
N ASN A 151 -16.60 8.76 4.17
CA ASN A 151 -17.96 9.28 4.21
C ASN A 151 -18.39 9.70 5.63
N LEU A 152 -17.49 10.41 6.33
CA LEU A 152 -17.70 10.84 7.71
C LEU A 152 -18.89 11.81 7.82
N SER A 153 -19.57 11.79 8.97
CA SER A 153 -20.51 12.86 9.27
C SER A 153 -19.77 14.14 9.70
N ALA A 154 -20.45 15.28 9.67
CA ALA A 154 -19.90 16.54 10.17
C ALA A 154 -19.43 16.45 11.64
N ASN A 155 -20.10 15.63 12.48
CA ASN A 155 -19.70 15.43 13.86
C ASN A 155 -18.41 14.62 13.96
N ASP A 156 -18.29 13.52 13.19
CA ASP A 156 -17.08 12.70 13.16
C ASP A 156 -15.88 13.52 12.64
N ALA A 157 -16.10 14.37 11.64
CA ALA A 157 -15.10 15.28 11.11
C ALA A 157 -14.58 16.27 12.18
N LEU A 158 -15.47 16.80 13.04
CA LEU A 158 -15.07 17.68 14.15
C LEU A 158 -14.24 16.94 15.20
N GLU A 159 -14.62 15.70 15.54
CA GLU A 159 -13.85 14.86 16.48
C GLU A 159 -12.44 14.56 15.93
N VAL A 160 -12.36 14.24 14.63
CA VAL A 160 -11.09 14.02 13.95
C VAL A 160 -10.19 15.27 13.99
N LEU A 161 -10.75 16.46 13.74
CA LEU A 161 -9.99 17.72 13.80
C LEU A 161 -9.43 18.00 15.19
N ALA A 162 -10.26 17.83 16.23
CA ALA A 162 -9.83 18.05 17.60
C ALA A 162 -8.61 17.18 17.95
N HIS A 163 -8.59 15.93 17.50
CA HIS A 163 -7.45 15.03 17.71
C HIS A 163 -6.21 15.34 16.87
N MET A 164 -6.36 16.01 15.72
CA MET A 164 -5.23 16.43 14.89
C MET A 164 -4.47 17.61 15.51
N GLU A 165 -5.19 18.56 16.12
CA GLU A 165 -4.59 19.74 16.76
C GLU A 165 -3.88 19.41 18.09
N GLU A 166 -4.31 18.36 18.79
CA GLU A 166 -3.65 17.89 20.02
C GLU A 166 -2.32 17.15 19.75
N ALA A 167 -2.06 16.75 18.51
CA ALA A 167 -0.90 15.93 18.14
C ALA A 167 0.30 16.71 17.57
N THR A 168 0.20 18.05 17.49
CA THR A 168 1.27 18.99 17.08
C THR A 168 2.03 19.55 18.28
#